data_AF-A0A9J6DQQ5-F1
#
_entry.id   AF-A0A9J6DQQ5-F1
#
_cell.length_a   1.000
_cell.length_b   1.000
_cell.length_c   1.000
_cell.angle_alpha   90.00
_cell.angle_beta   90.00
_cell.angle_gamma   90.00
#
_symmetry.space_group_name_H-M   'P 1'
#
loop_
_entity.id
_entity.type
_entity.pdbx_description
1 polymer ?
#
loop_
_entity_poly.entity_id
_entity_poly.type
_entity_poly.pdbx_seq_one_letter_code
_entity_poly.pdbx_strand_id
1 'polypeptide(L)'
;MIREDGRIPPFVVGIFAGPGKPASANEFLNKLVSDLQQLLSQGMIFHGHLIYVSLKCFVLDAPARSFVFQIKGHTGYSGCPKCTAEGTYRNSRLSFPTTSSTLRTDDSFRRQIDSDHHRGTSVLTSLPIDCVTSAPLDYMHLLCLGITKKLLNAWLSGPLDITPWACKAQTILSP
;
A
#
# COMPACT_ATOMS: atom_id res chain seq x y z
N MET A 1 14.62 -0.56 3.27
CA MET A 1 14.16 0.00 4.56
C MET A 1 14.43 1.49 4.53
N ILE A 2 13.40 2.33 4.67
CA ILE A 2 13.57 3.78 4.76
C ILE A 2 14.33 4.04 6.06
N ARG A 3 15.49 4.70 5.97
CA ARG A 3 16.21 5.14 7.17
C ARG A 3 15.58 6.46 7.58
N GLU A 4 14.67 6.41 8.55
CA GLU A 4 14.24 7.62 9.23
C GLU A 4 15.44 8.17 10.01
N ASP A 5 15.86 9.39 9.71
CA ASP A 5 16.95 10.04 10.45
C ASP A 5 16.50 10.42 11.88
N GLY A 6 15.24 10.21 12.26
CA GLY A 6 14.72 10.43 13.63
C GLY A 6 14.81 11.89 14.15
N ARG A 7 15.47 12.78 13.41
CA ARG A 7 15.80 14.15 13.80
C ARG A 7 14.71 15.16 13.50
N ILE A 8 13.76 14.82 12.62
CA ILE A 8 12.69 15.74 12.19
C ILE A 8 11.35 15.03 12.36
N PRO A 9 10.44 15.55 13.20
CA PRO A 9 9.12 14.96 13.37
C PRO A 9 8.29 15.10 12.08
N PRO A 10 7.41 14.14 11.76
CA PRO A 10 6.48 14.30 10.66
C PRO A 10 5.56 15.50 10.91
N PHE A 11 5.20 16.20 9.85
CA PHE A 11 4.24 17.30 9.89
C PHE A 11 3.06 17.01 8.96
N VAL A 12 1.92 17.61 9.27
CA VAL A 12 0.68 17.37 8.53
C VAL A 12 0.64 18.25 7.27
N VAL A 13 0.45 17.62 6.12
CA VAL A 13 0.34 18.30 4.82
C VAL A 13 -1.11 18.37 4.30
N GLY A 14 -2.01 17.57 4.87
CA GLY A 14 -3.41 17.53 4.46
C GLY A 14 -4.27 16.72 5.40
N ILE A 15 -5.52 17.16 5.59
CA ILE A 15 -6.52 16.49 6.43
C ILE A 15 -7.81 16.42 5.62
N PHE A 16 -8.45 15.25 5.63
CA PHE A 16 -9.81 15.08 5.15
C PHE A 16 -10.73 14.78 6.34
N ALA A 17 -11.88 15.45 6.38
CA ALA A 17 -12.92 15.20 7.37
C ALA A 17 -14.24 14.94 6.65
N GLY A 18 -14.80 13.75 6.88
CA GLY A 18 -16.06 13.32 6.29
C GLY A 18 -16.55 12.02 6.94
N PRO A 19 -17.74 11.54 6.58
CA PRO A 19 -18.35 10.35 7.20
C PRO A 19 -17.60 9.03 6.87
N GLY A 20 -16.59 9.08 6.01
CA GLY A 20 -15.81 7.92 5.60
C GLY A 20 -14.55 8.35 4.84
N LYS A 21 -14.05 7.46 3.99
CA LYS A 21 -12.92 7.78 3.09
C LYS A 21 -13.31 8.87 2.08
N PRO A 22 -12.36 9.66 1.57
CA PRO A 22 -12.62 10.56 0.46
C PRO A 22 -13.23 9.79 -0.73
N ALA A 23 -14.19 10.40 -1.42
CA ALA A 23 -14.84 9.77 -2.58
C ALA A 23 -13.82 9.52 -3.70
N SER A 24 -12.90 10.47 -3.90
CA SER A 24 -11.84 10.41 -4.91
C SER A 24 -10.47 10.62 -4.27
N ALA A 25 -9.57 9.66 -4.49
CA ALA A 25 -8.16 9.82 -4.11
C ALA A 25 -7.49 10.94 -4.91
N ASN A 26 -7.88 11.08 -6.18
CA ASN A 26 -7.29 12.06 -7.09
C ASN A 26 -7.64 13.49 -6.66
N GLU A 27 -8.89 13.76 -6.29
CA GLU A 27 -9.30 15.08 -5.78
C GLU A 27 -8.60 15.41 -4.47
N PHE A 28 -8.55 14.44 -3.54
CA PHE A 28 -7.89 14.62 -2.26
C PHE A 28 -6.39 14.94 -2.40
N LEU A 29 -5.70 14.28 -3.33
CA LEU A 29 -4.26 14.44 -3.52
C LEU A 29 -3.88 15.55 -4.52
N ASN A 30 -4.84 16.16 -5.21
CA ASN A 30 -4.56 17.07 -6.32
C ASN A 30 -3.62 18.23 -5.92
N LYS A 31 -3.89 18.86 -4.77
CA LYS A 31 -3.08 19.95 -4.26
C LYS A 31 -1.65 19.51 -3.93
N LEU A 32 -1.52 18.37 -3.24
CA LEU A 32 -0.21 17.77 -2.92
C LEU A 32 0.59 17.47 -4.19
N VAL A 33 -0.05 16.88 -5.21
CA VAL A 33 0.63 16.55 -6.47
C VAL A 33 1.06 17.78 -7.22
N SER A 34 0.24 18.83 -7.28
CA SER A 34 0.61 20.10 -7.90
C SER A 34 1.85 20.70 -7.22
N ASP A 35 1.86 20.74 -5.88
CA ASP A 35 2.97 21.31 -5.13
C ASP A 35 4.25 20.46 -5.31
N LEU A 36 4.12 19.12 -5.29
CA LEU A 36 5.23 18.21 -5.56
C LEU A 36 5.76 18.36 -6.99
N GLN A 37 4.91 18.51 -7.98
CA GLN A 37 5.32 18.67 -9.38
C GLN A 37 6.18 19.92 -9.54
N GLN A 38 5.79 21.03 -8.89
CA GLN A 38 6.59 22.25 -8.86
C GLN A 38 7.93 22.02 -8.15
N LEU A 39 7.92 21.44 -6.94
CA LEU A 39 9.12 21.21 -6.15
C LEU A 39 10.13 20.26 -6.82
N LEU A 40 9.64 19.22 -7.48
CA LEU A 40 10.49 18.23 -8.16
C LEU A 40 11.07 18.77 -9.48
N SER A 41 10.40 19.72 -10.14
CA SER A 41 10.87 20.28 -11.42
C SER A 41 11.73 21.53 -11.24
N GLN A 42 11.37 22.40 -10.30
CA GLN A 42 11.97 23.72 -10.11
C GLN A 42 12.81 23.83 -8.85
N GLY A 43 12.68 22.90 -7.90
CA GLY A 43 13.26 23.04 -6.57
C GLY A 43 12.53 24.12 -5.73
N MET A 44 13.19 24.59 -4.68
CA MET A 44 12.71 25.67 -3.82
C MET A 44 13.85 26.63 -3.47
N ILE A 45 13.54 27.92 -3.32
CA ILE A 45 14.50 28.92 -2.86
C ILE A 45 14.45 28.99 -1.33
N PHE A 46 15.58 28.80 -0.67
CA PHE A 46 15.72 28.91 0.77
C PHE A 46 16.96 29.74 1.10
N HIS A 47 16.77 30.86 1.80
CA HIS A 47 17.84 31.85 2.08
C HIS A 47 18.65 32.27 0.84
N GLY A 48 17.98 32.46 -0.30
CA GLY A 48 18.64 32.86 -1.55
C GLY A 48 19.35 31.72 -2.31
N HIS A 49 19.34 30.50 -1.77
CA HIS A 49 19.91 29.32 -2.42
C HIS A 49 18.82 28.45 -3.03
N LEU A 50 19.05 27.96 -4.25
CA LEU A 50 18.19 26.99 -4.90
C LEU A 50 18.48 25.59 -4.34
N ILE A 51 17.46 24.97 -3.75
CA ILE A 51 17.49 23.63 -3.19
C ILE A 51 16.62 22.71 -4.05
N TYR A 52 17.22 21.64 -4.55
CA TYR A 52 16.49 20.60 -5.27
C TYR A 52 15.86 19.62 -4.30
N VAL A 53 14.56 19.36 -4.48
CA VAL A 53 13.79 18.41 -3.68
C VAL A 53 13.70 17.09 -4.44
N SER A 54 13.83 15.97 -3.72
CA SER A 54 13.58 14.64 -4.28
C SER A 54 12.60 13.88 -3.41
N LEU A 55 11.60 13.25 -4.04
CA LEU A 55 10.65 12.39 -3.34
C LEU A 55 11.26 10.99 -3.18
N LYS A 56 11.38 10.52 -1.93
CA LYS A 56 11.93 9.19 -1.67
C LYS A 56 10.90 8.07 -1.84
N CYS A 57 9.72 8.23 -1.25
CA CYS A 57 8.68 7.22 -1.29
C CYS A 57 7.35 7.70 -0.68
N PHE A 58 6.29 6.96 -0.97
CA PHE A 58 5.03 6.99 -0.25
C PHE A 58 4.93 5.81 0.72
N VAL A 59 4.87 6.09 2.02
CA VAL A 59 4.65 5.07 3.05
C VAL A 59 3.15 4.88 3.24
N LEU A 60 2.64 3.75 2.77
CA LEU A 60 1.22 3.44 2.75
C LEU A 60 1.01 1.96 3.10
N ASP A 61 0.00 1.70 3.93
CA ASP A 61 -0.54 0.35 4.12
C ASP A 61 -1.25 -0.15 2.84
N ALA A 62 -1.71 -1.39 2.84
CA ALA A 62 -2.29 -1.99 1.62
C ALA A 62 -3.61 -1.31 1.17
N PRO A 63 -4.58 -1.01 2.05
CA PRO A 63 -5.78 -0.25 1.68
C PRO A 63 -5.47 1.16 1.14
N ALA A 64 -4.63 1.94 1.83
CA ALA A 64 -4.30 3.30 1.40
C ALA A 64 -3.55 3.28 0.06
N ARG A 65 -2.61 2.34 -0.14
CA ARG A 65 -1.95 2.15 -1.43
C ARG A 65 -2.94 1.88 -2.55
N SER A 66 -3.88 0.98 -2.32
CA SER A 66 -4.88 0.60 -3.33
C SER A 66 -5.75 1.79 -3.72
N PHE A 67 -6.12 2.60 -2.74
CA PHE A 67 -6.88 3.82 -2.94
C PHE A 67 -6.10 4.90 -3.68
N VAL A 68 -4.88 5.20 -3.24
CA VAL A 68 -4.04 6.28 -3.78
C VAL A 68 -3.55 5.95 -5.19
N PHE A 69 -3.05 4.73 -5.42
CA PHE A 69 -2.54 4.29 -6.72
C PHE A 69 -3.63 3.78 -7.67
N GLN A 70 -4.89 3.76 -7.24
CA GLN A 70 -6.02 3.27 -8.04
C GLN A 70 -5.80 1.84 -8.56
N ILE A 71 -5.31 0.97 -7.68
CA ILE A 71 -5.04 -0.45 -7.98
C ILE A 71 -5.96 -1.37 -7.18
N LYS A 72 -6.01 -2.63 -7.60
CA LYS A 72 -6.75 -3.69 -6.92
C LYS A 72 -6.19 -3.92 -5.52
N GLY A 73 -7.10 -4.15 -4.58
CA GLY A 73 -6.78 -4.35 -3.18
C GLY A 73 -6.06 -5.66 -2.88
N HIS A 74 -5.58 -5.78 -1.64
CA HIS A 74 -4.92 -6.98 -1.11
C HIS A 74 -5.79 -8.25 -1.11
N THR A 75 -7.09 -8.13 -1.39
CA THR A 75 -8.04 -9.25 -1.54
C THR A 75 -8.34 -9.61 -2.99
N GLY A 76 -7.73 -8.94 -3.98
CA GLY A 76 -7.96 -9.28 -5.39
C GLY A 76 -6.97 -10.29 -5.95
N TYR A 77 -7.42 -11.12 -6.89
CA TYR A 77 -6.59 -12.05 -7.66
C TYR A 77 -5.33 -11.34 -8.25
N SER A 78 -5.50 -10.23 -8.97
CA SER A 78 -4.38 -9.38 -9.46
C SER A 78 -3.97 -8.29 -8.45
N GLY A 79 -3.90 -8.64 -7.16
CA GLY A 79 -3.73 -7.67 -6.06
C GLY A 79 -2.28 -7.36 -5.67
N CYS A 80 -1.29 -8.13 -6.12
CA CYS A 80 0.11 -7.84 -5.82
C CYS A 80 0.49 -6.50 -6.49
N PRO A 81 1.10 -5.52 -5.79
CA PRO A 81 1.50 -4.25 -6.41
C PRO A 81 2.86 -4.31 -7.13
N LYS A 82 3.61 -5.41 -7.00
CA LYS A 82 5.00 -5.52 -7.50
C LYS A 82 5.16 -6.44 -8.70
N CYS A 83 4.30 -7.45 -8.84
CA CYS A 83 4.41 -8.44 -9.90
C CYS A 83 3.04 -8.96 -10.35
N THR A 84 3.00 -9.53 -11.54
CA THR A 84 1.78 -10.05 -12.19
C THR A 84 1.34 -11.41 -11.66
N ALA A 85 1.84 -11.84 -10.49
CA ALA A 85 1.39 -13.06 -9.86
C ALA A 85 -0.13 -13.00 -9.60
N GLU A 86 -0.83 -14.04 -10.07
CA GLU A 86 -2.24 -14.21 -9.80
C GLU A 86 -2.43 -14.90 -8.44
N GLY A 87 -3.29 -14.31 -7.61
CA GLY A 87 -3.65 -14.89 -6.33
C GLY A 87 -4.69 -16.00 -6.51
N THR A 88 -4.65 -17.02 -5.67
CA THR A 88 -5.63 -18.10 -5.63
C THR A 88 -6.34 -18.07 -4.28
N TYR A 89 -7.66 -18.21 -4.28
CA TYR A 89 -8.41 -18.38 -3.04
C TYR A 89 -8.35 -19.84 -2.59
N ARG A 90 -7.89 -20.06 -1.36
CA ARG A 90 -7.94 -21.35 -0.68
C ARG A 90 -8.48 -21.13 0.72
N ASN A 91 -9.51 -21.87 1.12
CA ASN A 91 -10.11 -21.78 2.45
C ASN A 91 -10.47 -20.33 2.85
N SER A 92 -11.14 -19.61 1.95
CA SER A 92 -11.52 -18.20 2.11
C SER A 92 -10.36 -17.22 2.35
N ARG A 93 -9.13 -17.62 1.99
CA ARG A 93 -7.92 -16.80 2.07
C ARG A 93 -7.30 -16.69 0.70
N LEU A 94 -6.96 -15.47 0.30
CA LEU A 94 -6.16 -15.25 -0.89
C LEU A 94 -4.69 -15.57 -0.57
N SER A 95 -4.06 -16.38 -1.41
CA SER A 95 -2.61 -16.62 -1.39
C SER A 95 -2.02 -16.43 -2.79
N PHE A 96 -0.74 -16.09 -2.87
CA PHE A 96 0.01 -16.01 -4.13
C PHE A 96 1.02 -17.17 -4.13
N PRO A 97 0.63 -18.36 -4.61
CA PRO A 97 1.48 -19.55 -4.53
C PRO A 97 2.68 -19.48 -5.50
N THR A 98 2.58 -18.64 -6.52
CA THR A 98 3.59 -18.50 -7.57
C THR A 98 4.84 -17.79 -7.05
N THR A 99 5.99 -18.45 -7.17
CA THR A 99 7.29 -17.93 -6.73
C THR A 99 8.02 -17.14 -7.81
N SER A 100 7.68 -17.34 -9.09
CA SER A 100 8.26 -16.64 -10.24
C SER A 100 7.17 -15.99 -11.08
N SER A 101 7.21 -14.66 -11.18
CA SER A 101 6.25 -13.88 -11.98
C SER A 101 6.93 -12.62 -12.51
N THR A 102 6.38 -12.07 -13.59
CA THR A 102 6.91 -10.85 -14.19
C THR A 102 6.74 -9.67 -13.24
N LEU A 103 7.82 -8.93 -13.02
CA LEU A 103 7.79 -7.69 -12.23
C LEU A 103 7.06 -6.60 -13.01
N ARG A 104 6.24 -5.80 -12.33
CA ARG A 104 5.68 -4.60 -12.94
C ARG A 104 6.76 -3.53 -13.03
N THR A 105 6.75 -2.84 -14.16
CA THR A 105 7.59 -1.66 -14.41
C THR A 105 6.75 -0.40 -14.37
N ASP A 106 7.37 0.75 -14.12
CA ASP A 106 6.69 2.05 -14.16
C ASP A 106 5.97 2.29 -15.50
N ASP A 107 6.63 1.96 -16.60
CA ASP A 107 6.05 2.06 -17.94
C ASP A 107 4.81 1.15 -18.10
N SER A 108 4.88 -0.11 -17.65
CA SER A 108 3.72 -1.01 -17.69
C SER A 108 2.54 -0.51 -16.84
N PHE A 109 2.85 0.16 -15.72
CA PHE A 109 1.87 0.72 -14.81
C PHE A 109 1.20 1.96 -15.41
N ARG A 110 1.98 2.87 -15.99
CA ARG A 110 1.49 4.11 -16.64
C ARG A 110 0.64 3.81 -17.87
N ARG A 111 1.05 2.82 -18.66
CA ARG A 111 0.27 2.33 -19.81
C ARG A 111 -0.91 1.45 -19.42
N GLN A 112 -1.06 1.14 -18.13
CA GLN A 112 -2.12 0.29 -17.57
C GLN A 112 -2.29 -1.04 -18.30
N ILE A 113 -1.17 -1.71 -18.63
CA ILE A 113 -1.17 -2.97 -19.42
C ILE A 113 -1.99 -4.06 -18.73
N ASP A 114 -1.92 -4.13 -17.40
CA ASP A 114 -2.63 -5.11 -16.58
C ASP A 114 -3.99 -4.55 -16.13
N SER A 115 -5.00 -4.67 -17.00
CA SER A 115 -6.35 -4.14 -16.75
C SER A 115 -6.99 -4.71 -15.48
N ASP A 116 -6.68 -5.95 -15.11
CA ASP A 116 -7.21 -6.58 -13.90
C ASP A 116 -6.59 -6.02 -12.61
N HIS A 117 -5.38 -5.44 -12.70
CA HIS A 117 -4.72 -4.78 -11.58
C HIS A 117 -5.20 -3.34 -11.38
N HIS A 118 -5.55 -2.63 -12.44
CA HIS A 118 -5.92 -1.22 -12.38
C HIS A 118 -7.42 -1.02 -12.15
N ARG A 119 -7.77 -0.06 -11.28
CA ARG A 119 -9.16 0.40 -11.06
C ARG A 119 -9.45 1.76 -11.68
N GLY A 120 -8.40 2.49 -12.02
CA GLY A 120 -8.44 3.82 -12.60
C GLY A 120 -7.03 4.37 -12.71
N THR A 121 -6.91 5.61 -13.17
CA THR A 121 -5.62 6.31 -13.28
C THR A 121 -5.40 7.16 -12.04
N SER A 122 -4.26 6.98 -11.36
CA SER A 122 -3.90 7.78 -10.20
C SER A 122 -3.31 9.13 -10.63
N VAL A 123 -3.67 10.21 -9.92
CA VAL A 123 -3.05 11.53 -10.11
C VAL A 123 -1.53 11.50 -9.87
N LEU A 124 -1.01 10.52 -9.11
CA LEU A 124 0.43 10.35 -8.90
C LEU A 124 1.21 10.00 -10.18
N THR A 125 0.54 9.47 -11.22
CA THR A 125 1.21 9.20 -12.49
C THR A 125 1.58 10.47 -13.24
N SER A 126 1.16 11.67 -12.83
CA SER A 126 1.68 12.91 -13.42
C SER A 126 3.08 13.27 -12.92
N LEU A 127 3.50 12.72 -11.77
CA LEU A 127 4.80 13.01 -11.17
C LEU A 127 5.93 12.25 -11.91
N PRO A 128 7.14 12.81 -11.96
CA PRO A 128 8.33 12.17 -12.55
C PRO A 128 8.94 11.13 -11.58
N ILE A 129 8.14 10.16 -11.16
CA ILE A 129 8.52 9.10 -10.22
C ILE A 129 8.11 7.73 -10.75
N ASP A 130 8.79 6.69 -10.29
CA ASP A 130 8.38 5.32 -10.56
C ASP A 130 7.27 4.90 -9.58
N CYS A 131 6.05 4.73 -10.07
CA CYS A 131 4.88 4.43 -9.24
C CYS A 131 4.97 3.05 -8.58
N VAL A 132 5.68 2.10 -9.20
CA VAL A 132 5.86 0.75 -8.66
C VAL A 132 6.89 0.77 -7.55
N THR A 133 8.06 1.40 -7.75
CA THR A 133 9.15 1.37 -6.75
C THR A 133 8.98 2.39 -5.64
N SER A 134 8.35 3.54 -5.89
CA SER A 134 8.16 4.62 -4.92
C SER A 134 7.21 4.27 -3.76
N ALA A 135 6.48 3.17 -3.82
CA ALA A 135 5.64 2.67 -2.73
C ALA A 135 6.20 1.37 -2.14
N PRO A 136 7.11 1.41 -1.14
CA PRO A 136 7.66 0.21 -0.51
C PRO A 136 6.58 -0.53 0.28
N LEU A 137 6.63 -1.86 0.28
CA LEU A 137 5.72 -2.70 1.07
C LEU A 137 5.89 -2.42 2.58
N ASP A 138 4.78 -2.21 3.27
CA ASP A 138 4.78 -1.87 4.70
C ASP A 138 5.11 -3.10 5.56
N TYR A 139 6.30 -3.06 6.17
CA TYR A 139 6.82 -4.11 7.04
C TYR A 139 5.89 -4.40 8.23
N MET A 140 5.34 -3.36 8.85
CA MET A 140 4.54 -3.50 10.07
C MET A 140 3.25 -4.26 9.78
N HIS A 141 2.52 -3.86 8.75
CA HIS A 141 1.24 -4.49 8.41
C HIS A 141 1.42 -5.85 7.74
N LEU A 142 2.45 -6.04 6.92
CA LEU A 142 2.63 -7.29 6.19
C LEU A 142 3.32 -8.37 7.03
N LEU A 143 4.43 -8.05 7.70
CA LEU A 143 5.21 -9.03 8.45
C LEU A 143 4.78 -9.09 9.91
N CYS A 144 4.86 -7.98 10.67
CA CYS A 144 4.56 -8.02 12.11
C CYS A 144 3.08 -8.37 12.39
N LEU A 145 2.15 -7.58 11.87
CA LEU A 145 0.72 -7.77 12.10
C LEU A 145 0.12 -8.83 11.18
N GLY A 146 0.71 -9.04 9.99
CA GLY A 146 0.20 -9.97 8.99
C GLY A 146 0.64 -11.41 9.23
N ILE A 147 1.95 -11.68 9.27
CA ILE A 147 2.51 -13.03 9.37
C ILE A 147 2.83 -13.41 10.82
N THR A 148 3.60 -12.59 11.54
CA THR A 148 4.06 -12.90 12.89
C THR A 148 2.88 -13.11 13.83
N LYS A 149 1.86 -12.24 13.78
CA LYS A 149 0.62 -12.43 14.54
C LYS A 149 -0.07 -13.77 14.24
N LYS A 150 -0.13 -14.19 12.96
CA LYS A 150 -0.74 -15.48 12.58
C LYS A 150 0.05 -16.66 13.11
N LEU A 151 1.39 -16.61 13.02
CA LEU A 151 2.26 -17.65 13.54
C LEU A 151 2.13 -17.77 15.05
N LEU A 152 2.15 -16.66 15.79
CA LEU A 152 1.96 -16.64 17.23
C LEU A 152 0.61 -17.23 17.65
N ASN A 153 -0.47 -16.84 16.97
CA ASN A 153 -1.79 -17.43 17.24
C ASN A 153 -1.81 -18.93 16.96
N ALA A 154 -1.18 -19.39 15.87
CA ALA A 154 -1.11 -20.81 15.55
C ALA A 154 -0.30 -21.61 16.59
N TRP A 155 0.78 -21.03 17.11
CA TRP A 155 1.63 -21.67 18.11
C TRP A 155 1.01 -21.71 19.50
N LEU A 156 0.30 -20.65 19.90
CA LEU A 156 -0.27 -20.53 21.25
C LEU A 156 -1.67 -21.14 21.36
N SER A 157 -2.46 -21.12 20.29
CA SER A 157 -3.88 -21.52 20.32
C SER A 157 -4.18 -22.75 19.47
N GLY A 158 -3.16 -23.37 18.85
CA GLY A 158 -3.34 -24.49 17.93
C GLY A 158 -3.72 -24.05 16.52
N PRO A 159 -4.12 -25.00 15.63
CA PRO A 159 -4.47 -24.70 14.25
C PRO A 159 -5.47 -23.55 14.15
N LEU A 160 -5.21 -22.61 13.23
CA LEU A 160 -6.14 -21.51 12.97
C LEU A 160 -7.39 -22.06 12.27
N ASP A 161 -8.40 -22.46 13.05
CA ASP A 161 -9.70 -22.84 12.51
C ASP A 161 -10.29 -21.68 11.71
N ILE A 162 -10.76 -22.01 10.51
CA ILE A 162 -11.29 -21.05 9.54
C ILE A 162 -12.70 -20.67 10.01
N THR A 163 -12.82 -19.68 10.90
CA THR A 163 -14.13 -19.09 11.20
C THR A 163 -14.15 -17.60 10.83
N PRO A 164 -15.18 -17.12 10.10
CA PRO A 164 -15.19 -15.76 9.55
C PRO A 164 -15.26 -14.67 10.63
N TRP A 165 -15.80 -14.97 11.79
CA TRP A 165 -15.93 -14.08 12.94
C TRP A 165 -16.00 -14.96 14.18
N ALA A 166 -15.20 -14.68 15.20
CA ALA A 166 -15.20 -15.45 16.43
C ALA A 166 -16.59 -15.37 17.12
N CYS A 167 -17.22 -16.51 17.39
CA CYS A 167 -18.08 -16.70 18.56
C CYS A 167 -18.32 -18.20 18.82
N LYS A 168 -17.56 -18.78 19.76
CA LYS A 168 -18.07 -19.27 21.05
C LYS A 168 -16.98 -20.07 21.75
N ALA A 169 -16.53 -19.52 22.88
CA ALA A 169 -15.99 -20.33 23.95
C ALA A 169 -17.08 -21.32 24.37
N GLN A 170 -16.80 -22.60 24.29
CA GLN A 170 -17.46 -23.60 25.11
C GLN A 170 -16.42 -24.65 25.47
N THR A 171 -15.73 -24.37 26.57
CA THR A 171 -15.02 -25.38 27.34
C THR A 171 -16.08 -26.37 27.82
N ILE A 172 -16.21 -27.52 27.15
CA ILE A 172 -16.85 -28.68 27.73
C ILE A 172 -15.73 -29.53 28.31
N LEU A 173 -15.42 -29.26 29.58
CA LEU A 173 -14.81 -30.25 30.44
C LEU A 173 -15.85 -31.32 30.74
N SER A 174 -15.41 -32.58 30.72
CA SER A 174 -15.84 -33.76 31.51
C SER A 174 -16.26 -34.98 30.67
N PRO A 175 -16.10 -36.21 31.22
CA PRO A 175 -15.57 -36.59 32.55
C PRO A 175 -14.08 -36.94 32.56
#